data_AF-A0A4Q3TNI1-F1
#
_entry.id   AF-A0A4Q3TNI1-F1
#
_cell.length_a   1.000
_cell.length_b   1.000
_cell.length_c   1.000
_cell.angle_alpha   90.00
_cell.angle_beta   90.00
_cell.angle_gamma   90.00
#
_symmetry.space_group_name_H-M   'P 1'
#
loop_
_entity.id
_entity.type
_entity.pdbx_description
1 polymer ?
#
loop_
_entity_poly.entity_id
_entity_poly.type
_entity_poly.pdbx_seq_one_letter_code
_entity_poly.pdbx_strand_id
1 'polypeptide(L)'
;MMRLIVLILAAFGLIAAPACAQERPVRVLYLSQSVGWLHEPVKRTDGALSSSEVAMQAWARDTGAFTVEVTQDARDITPAKLADLDVLVFYTTGALPIDQATWTAIQEWIGSGRGGFVGLHSAADTALAFPGGDVAYRDFIGGVFDGHPWTQGTPIRLTNLEPGHPLAATWPDSVEYAEEIYQYAGFRPETVRVLQTLDMSFGPIRRPYAVPVTWVKPVGENGRLFFTNLGHTPSTWDDPRYRDQVVAGIRWVAHRTEAPMTPNPQVQDQTALTAFAAVHGLSPLTPADPAATAAAIRALQPLSPDKHDGETAEWDRANQRILDSLE
;
A
#
# COMPACT_ATOMS: atom_id res chain seq x y z
N MET A 1 -46.71 -72.05 -15.08
CA MET A 1 -46.52 -70.58 -14.94
C MET A 1 -45.44 -70.33 -13.90
N MET A 2 -44.21 -70.07 -14.32
CA MET A 2 -43.05 -69.88 -13.45
C MET A 2 -42.83 -68.36 -13.29
N ARG A 3 -42.97 -67.83 -12.08
CA ARG A 3 -42.79 -66.40 -11.78
C ARG A 3 -41.31 -66.11 -11.52
N LEU A 4 -40.72 -65.29 -12.38
CA LEU A 4 -39.35 -64.78 -12.29
C LEU A 4 -39.31 -63.67 -11.24
N ILE A 5 -38.55 -63.85 -10.15
CA ILE A 5 -38.27 -62.80 -9.16
C ILE A 5 -36.97 -62.11 -9.59
N VAL A 6 -37.06 -60.85 -10.01
CA VAL A 6 -35.91 -60.00 -10.33
C VAL A 6 -35.49 -59.28 -9.05
N LEU A 7 -34.29 -59.62 -8.55
CA LEU A 7 -33.61 -58.91 -7.47
C LEU A 7 -32.95 -57.65 -8.04
N ILE A 8 -33.47 -56.49 -7.66
CA ILE A 8 -32.84 -55.19 -7.95
C ILE A 8 -31.83 -54.92 -6.83
N LEU A 9 -30.54 -55.07 -7.12
CA LEU A 9 -29.45 -54.59 -6.27
C LEU A 9 -29.38 -53.06 -6.40
N ALA A 10 -29.82 -52.33 -5.38
CA ALA A 10 -29.58 -50.90 -5.26
C ALA A 10 -28.11 -50.66 -4.83
N ALA A 11 -27.26 -50.31 -5.79
CA ALA A 11 -25.91 -49.85 -5.51
C ALA A 11 -25.96 -48.42 -4.96
N PHE A 12 -25.82 -48.25 -3.65
CA PHE A 12 -25.54 -46.95 -3.03
C PHE A 12 -24.09 -46.56 -3.34
N GLY A 13 -23.89 -45.77 -4.38
CA GLY A 13 -22.62 -45.10 -4.63
C GLY A 13 -22.42 -44.01 -3.57
N LEU A 14 -21.44 -44.17 -2.68
CA LEU A 14 -20.93 -43.07 -1.88
C LEU A 14 -20.31 -42.03 -2.83
N ILE A 15 -21.00 -40.91 -3.02
CA ILE A 15 -20.40 -39.72 -3.63
C ILE A 15 -19.52 -39.10 -2.54
N ALA A 16 -18.22 -39.40 -2.59
CA ALA A 16 -17.24 -38.68 -1.78
C ALA A 16 -17.21 -37.22 -2.28
N ALA A 17 -17.76 -36.29 -1.49
CA ALA A 17 -17.57 -34.88 -1.72
C ALA A 17 -16.05 -34.60 -1.71
N PRO A 18 -15.50 -33.83 -2.67
CA PRO A 18 -14.10 -33.46 -2.63
C PRO A 18 -13.86 -32.74 -1.30
N ALA A 19 -12.95 -33.26 -0.48
CA ALA A 19 -12.48 -32.54 0.69
C ALA A 19 -11.95 -31.19 0.17
N CYS A 20 -12.57 -30.08 0.57
CA CYS A 20 -11.98 -28.77 0.36
C CYS A 20 -10.60 -28.80 1.00
N ALA A 21 -9.55 -28.90 0.19
CA ALA A 21 -8.19 -28.77 0.68
C ALA A 21 -8.10 -27.40 1.35
N GLN A 22 -7.85 -27.39 2.66
CA GLN A 22 -7.71 -26.16 3.42
C GLN A 22 -6.58 -25.35 2.76
N GLU A 23 -6.88 -24.11 2.38
CA GLU A 23 -5.91 -23.21 1.79
C GLU A 23 -4.71 -23.09 2.72
N ARG A 24 -3.50 -23.41 2.22
CA ARG A 24 -2.30 -23.34 3.05
C ARG A 24 -2.05 -21.88 3.44
N PRO A 25 -1.64 -21.60 4.69
CA PRO A 25 -1.27 -20.25 5.11
C PRO A 25 -0.19 -19.66 4.19
N VAL A 26 -0.32 -18.37 3.87
CA VAL A 26 0.69 -17.60 3.13
C VAL A 26 1.98 -17.53 3.96
N ARG A 27 3.14 -17.80 3.36
CA ARG A 27 4.43 -17.71 4.04
C ARG A 27 5.01 -16.30 3.90
N VAL A 28 5.05 -15.57 5.02
CA VAL A 28 5.47 -14.17 5.07
C VAL A 28 6.84 -14.05 5.73
N LEU A 29 7.71 -13.24 5.13
CA LEU A 29 8.83 -12.63 5.85
C LEU A 29 8.53 -11.16 6.08
N TYR A 30 8.46 -10.75 7.35
CA TYR A 30 8.31 -9.36 7.77
C TYR A 30 9.67 -8.78 8.12
N LEU A 31 10.13 -7.85 7.27
CA LEU A 31 11.35 -7.09 7.46
C LEU A 31 11.02 -5.73 8.10
N SER A 32 11.53 -5.51 9.30
CA SER A 32 11.30 -4.33 10.14
C SER A 32 12.59 -3.52 10.37
N GLN A 33 13.53 -3.56 9.42
CA GLN A 33 14.86 -2.93 9.53
C GLN A 33 14.82 -1.43 9.23
N SER A 34 15.36 -0.64 10.15
CA SER A 34 15.65 0.79 9.94
C SER A 34 17.14 1.04 9.75
N VAL A 35 17.51 1.68 8.65
CA VAL A 35 18.84 2.27 8.41
C VAL A 35 18.68 3.79 8.49
N GLY A 36 19.16 4.40 9.57
CA GLY A 36 18.91 5.81 9.86
C GLY A 36 17.80 5.98 10.89
N TRP A 37 16.68 6.57 10.49
CA TRP A 37 15.58 6.85 11.42
C TRP A 37 14.85 5.57 11.86
N LEU A 38 14.71 5.40 13.17
CA LEU A 38 14.06 4.26 13.80
C LEU A 38 12.66 4.65 14.28
N HIS A 39 11.64 4.11 13.64
CA HIS A 39 10.25 4.30 14.04
C HIS A 39 9.90 3.45 15.26
N GLU A 40 9.06 3.98 16.15
CA GLU A 40 8.65 3.29 17.38
C GLU A 40 7.99 1.91 17.13
N PRO A 41 7.12 1.72 16.12
CA PRO A 41 6.50 0.41 15.87
C PRO A 41 7.48 -0.73 15.63
N VAL A 42 8.64 -0.44 15.04
CA VAL A 42 9.69 -1.42 14.70
C VAL A 42 10.85 -1.44 15.70
N LYS A 43 10.81 -0.62 16.74
CA LYS A 43 11.87 -0.59 17.75
C LYS A 43 11.85 -1.84 18.64
N ARG A 44 12.92 -2.62 18.58
CA ARG A 44 13.20 -3.69 19.55
C ARG A 44 13.92 -3.11 20.77
N THR A 45 13.51 -3.52 21.96
CA THR A 45 14.15 -3.12 23.23
C THR A 45 14.58 -4.39 23.97
N ASP A 46 15.83 -4.45 24.43
CA ASP A 46 16.38 -5.59 25.19
C ASP A 46 16.20 -6.96 24.50
N GLY A 47 16.23 -6.98 23.17
CA GLY A 47 16.06 -8.19 22.37
C GLY A 47 14.61 -8.69 22.24
N ALA A 48 13.64 -8.00 22.85
CA ALA A 48 12.22 -8.29 22.64
C ALA A 48 11.75 -7.84 21.25
N LEU A 49 10.73 -8.52 20.73
CA LEU A 49 10.05 -8.14 19.50
C LEU A 49 9.45 -6.74 19.63
N SER A 50 9.44 -6.00 18.52
CA SER A 50 8.77 -4.70 18.45
C SER A 50 7.24 -4.84 18.48
N SER A 51 6.53 -3.75 18.72
CA SER A 51 5.06 -3.76 18.74
C SER A 51 4.44 -4.25 17.42
N SER A 52 4.99 -3.83 16.27
CA SER A 52 4.53 -4.30 14.96
C SER A 52 4.80 -5.78 14.72
N GLU A 53 5.93 -6.31 15.19
CA GLU A 53 6.27 -7.73 15.08
C GLU A 53 5.35 -8.60 15.93
N VAL A 54 5.05 -8.14 17.16
CA VAL A 54 4.08 -8.79 18.05
C VAL A 54 2.70 -8.81 17.39
N ALA A 55 2.26 -7.69 16.81
CA ALA A 55 0.98 -7.59 16.10
C ALA A 55 0.93 -8.53 14.90
N MET A 56 1.94 -8.53 14.03
CA MET A 56 2.01 -9.44 12.87
C MET A 56 1.93 -10.92 13.29
N GLN A 57 2.64 -11.31 14.34
CA GLN A 57 2.56 -12.68 14.86
C GLN A 57 1.19 -13.00 15.47
N ALA A 58 0.55 -12.04 16.16
CA ALA A 58 -0.79 -12.22 16.69
C ALA A 58 -1.80 -12.40 15.56
N TRP A 59 -1.78 -11.54 14.55
CA TRP A 59 -2.67 -11.64 13.39
C TRP A 59 -2.49 -12.95 12.61
N ALA A 60 -1.25 -13.42 12.47
CA ALA A 60 -0.96 -14.74 11.88
C ALA A 60 -1.66 -15.87 12.66
N ARG A 61 -1.51 -15.88 13.99
CA ARG A 61 -2.13 -16.89 14.87
C ARG A 61 -3.66 -16.81 14.87
N ASP A 62 -4.20 -15.60 14.97
CA ASP A 62 -5.63 -15.37 15.14
C ASP A 62 -6.42 -15.70 13.87
N THR A 63 -5.84 -15.38 12.70
CA THR A 63 -6.52 -15.57 11.42
C THR A 63 -6.22 -16.91 10.75
N GLY A 64 -5.03 -17.48 11.02
CA GLY A 64 -4.51 -18.64 10.27
C GLY A 64 -4.27 -18.35 8.78
N ALA A 65 -4.40 -17.11 8.32
CA ALA A 65 -4.29 -16.75 6.91
C ALA A 65 -2.84 -16.78 6.41
N PHE A 66 -1.88 -16.62 7.32
CA PHE A 66 -0.46 -16.60 7.03
C PHE A 66 0.37 -17.10 8.21
N THR A 67 1.59 -17.52 7.93
CA THR A 67 2.68 -17.67 8.92
C THR A 67 3.67 -16.54 8.70
N VAL A 68 4.29 -16.04 9.78
CA VAL A 68 5.24 -14.93 9.67
C VAL A 68 6.56 -15.25 10.36
N GLU A 69 7.64 -15.10 9.60
CA GLU A 69 9.00 -14.95 10.11
C GLU A 69 9.31 -13.45 10.22
N VAL A 70 9.91 -13.00 11.32
CA VAL A 70 10.23 -11.58 11.55
C VAL A 70 11.75 -11.38 11.64
N THR A 71 12.27 -10.36 10.96
CA THR A 71 13.70 -10.02 10.98
C THR A 71 13.95 -8.52 10.88
N GLN A 72 15.07 -8.08 11.44
CA GLN A 72 15.63 -6.72 11.27
C GLN A 72 16.92 -6.73 10.46
N ASP A 73 17.18 -7.81 9.71
CA ASP A 73 18.34 -7.94 8.84
C ASP A 73 17.92 -8.30 7.40
N ALA A 74 17.99 -7.32 6.50
CA ALA A 74 17.63 -7.49 5.10
C ALA A 74 18.55 -8.49 4.37
N ARG A 75 19.73 -8.82 4.92
CA ARG A 75 20.63 -9.85 4.38
C ARG A 75 20.05 -11.26 4.49
N ASP A 76 19.00 -11.45 5.30
CA ASP A 76 18.26 -12.71 5.36
C ASP A 76 17.48 -12.97 4.06
N ILE A 77 17.20 -11.92 3.27
CA ILE A 77 16.57 -12.04 1.97
C ILE A 77 17.62 -12.51 0.97
N THR A 78 17.50 -13.78 0.57
CA THR A 78 18.35 -14.42 -0.43
C THR A 78 17.49 -15.15 -1.45
N PRO A 79 17.99 -15.46 -2.67
CA PRO A 79 17.24 -16.26 -3.63
C PRO A 79 16.74 -17.61 -3.06
N ALA A 80 17.53 -18.24 -2.19
CA ALA A 80 17.13 -19.46 -1.49
C ALA A 80 15.97 -19.19 -0.52
N LYS A 81 16.04 -18.13 0.28
CA LYS A 81 14.94 -17.73 1.18
C LYS A 81 13.66 -17.41 0.39
N LEU A 82 13.75 -16.73 -0.75
CA LEU A 82 12.58 -16.40 -1.58
C LEU A 82 11.82 -17.64 -2.08
N ALA A 83 12.50 -18.77 -2.28
CA ALA A 83 11.83 -20.04 -2.65
C ALA A 83 10.89 -20.56 -1.55
N ASP A 84 11.17 -20.20 -0.29
CA ASP A 84 10.42 -20.61 0.88
C ASP A 84 9.35 -19.61 1.31
N LEU A 85 9.17 -18.52 0.56
CA LEU A 85 8.25 -17.44 0.86
C LEU A 85 7.20 -17.29 -0.22
N ASP A 86 6.08 -16.66 0.16
CA ASP A 86 5.04 -16.21 -0.73
C ASP A 86 4.92 -14.67 -0.73
N VAL A 87 5.29 -14.01 0.39
CA VAL A 87 5.16 -12.55 0.52
C VAL A 87 6.33 -11.95 1.33
N LEU A 88 6.84 -10.82 0.84
CA LEU A 88 7.67 -9.90 1.62
C LEU A 88 6.80 -8.76 2.16
N VAL A 89 6.87 -8.52 3.47
CA VAL A 89 6.25 -7.34 4.12
C VAL A 89 7.37 -6.45 4.62
N PHE A 90 7.40 -5.19 4.16
CA PHE A 90 8.41 -4.21 4.55
C PHE A 90 7.76 -3.14 5.44
N TYR A 91 8.37 -2.92 6.61
CA TYR A 91 8.30 -1.69 7.36
C TYR A 91 9.74 -1.26 7.59
N THR A 92 10.32 -0.60 6.59
CA THR A 92 11.76 -0.38 6.50
C THR A 92 12.09 1.08 6.26
N THR A 93 13.31 1.49 6.56
CA THR A 93 13.77 2.87 6.35
C THR A 93 15.21 2.87 5.86
N GLY A 94 15.55 3.78 4.95
CA GLY A 94 16.91 4.04 4.48
C GLY A 94 17.51 2.94 3.60
N ALA A 95 18.83 3.05 3.37
CA ALA A 95 19.57 2.20 2.44
C ALA A 95 19.79 0.79 3.00
N LEU A 96 18.84 -0.12 2.76
CA LEU A 96 18.93 -1.50 3.20
C LEU A 96 20.13 -2.22 2.55
N PRO A 97 20.81 -3.13 3.28
CA PRO A 97 21.95 -3.89 2.78
C PRO A 97 21.52 -5.02 1.82
N ILE A 98 20.69 -4.68 0.84
CA ILE A 98 20.29 -5.53 -0.29
C ILE A 98 21.14 -5.11 -1.48
N ASP A 99 21.94 -6.04 -2.01
CA ASP A 99 22.74 -5.79 -3.20
C ASP A 99 21.90 -5.87 -4.49
N GLN A 100 22.49 -5.44 -5.61
CA GLN A 100 21.80 -5.39 -6.89
C GLN A 100 21.35 -6.77 -7.37
N ALA A 101 22.13 -7.83 -7.13
CA ALA A 101 21.79 -9.18 -7.55
C ALA A 101 20.57 -9.72 -6.78
N THR A 102 20.53 -9.49 -5.47
CA THR A 102 19.41 -9.86 -4.60
C THR A 102 18.17 -9.07 -4.95
N TRP A 103 18.31 -7.76 -5.22
CA TRP A 103 17.18 -6.93 -5.65
C TRP A 103 16.58 -7.41 -6.97
N THR A 104 17.41 -7.73 -7.98
CA THR A 104 16.93 -8.32 -9.23
C THR A 104 16.16 -9.63 -8.97
N ALA A 105 16.67 -10.50 -8.10
CA ALA A 105 15.98 -11.74 -7.74
C ALA A 105 14.62 -11.49 -7.06
N ILE A 106 14.52 -10.47 -6.19
CA ILE A 106 13.24 -10.04 -5.58
C ILE A 106 12.27 -9.57 -6.66
N GLN A 107 12.72 -8.72 -7.59
CA GLN A 107 11.87 -8.20 -8.67
C GLN A 107 11.38 -9.31 -9.59
N GLU A 108 12.22 -10.26 -9.98
CA GLU A 108 11.83 -11.42 -10.79
C GLU A 108 10.88 -12.37 -10.05
N TRP A 109 11.15 -12.63 -8.77
CA TRP A 109 10.28 -13.44 -7.92
C TRP A 109 8.88 -12.84 -7.79
N ILE A 110 8.76 -11.54 -7.55
CA ILE A 110 7.48 -10.84 -7.55
C ILE A 110 6.86 -10.81 -8.95
N GLY A 111 7.62 -10.36 -9.95
CA GLY A 111 7.14 -10.15 -11.32
C GLY A 111 6.60 -11.41 -11.99
N SER A 112 7.16 -12.57 -11.64
CA SER A 112 6.67 -13.89 -12.08
C SER A 112 5.36 -14.34 -11.43
N GLY A 113 4.87 -13.64 -10.39
CA GLY A 113 3.70 -14.02 -9.60
C GLY A 113 3.97 -15.10 -8.56
N ARG A 114 5.24 -15.52 -8.37
CA ARG A 114 5.64 -16.44 -7.29
C ARG A 114 5.63 -15.76 -5.92
N GLY A 115 5.83 -14.45 -5.91
CA GLY A 115 5.87 -13.62 -4.71
C GLY A 115 4.96 -12.41 -4.78
N GLY A 116 4.56 -11.92 -3.61
CA GLY A 116 3.88 -10.65 -3.41
C GLY A 116 4.69 -9.68 -2.54
N PHE A 117 4.38 -8.40 -2.62
CA PHE A 117 5.00 -7.38 -1.78
C PHE A 117 3.96 -6.52 -1.06
N VAL A 118 4.19 -6.31 0.23
CA VAL A 118 3.44 -5.35 1.06
C VAL A 118 4.40 -4.31 1.64
N GLY A 119 4.14 -3.03 1.38
CA GLY A 119 4.83 -1.93 2.05
C GLY A 119 3.94 -1.26 3.08
N LEU A 120 4.46 -1.07 4.29
CA LEU A 120 3.76 -0.41 5.39
C LEU A 120 4.50 0.86 5.78
N HIS A 121 3.76 1.96 5.89
CA HIS A 121 4.21 3.29 6.33
C HIS A 121 5.59 3.68 5.78
N SER A 122 6.64 3.47 6.58
CA SER A 122 8.00 3.90 6.26
C SER A 122 8.62 3.16 5.08
N ALA A 123 8.01 2.08 4.57
CA ALA A 123 8.48 1.40 3.38
C ALA A 123 8.67 2.35 2.17
N ALA A 124 7.94 3.46 2.09
CA ALA A 124 8.17 4.49 1.07
C ALA A 124 9.46 5.31 1.27
N ASP A 125 10.08 5.26 2.46
CA ASP A 125 11.38 5.85 2.81
C ASP A 125 12.53 4.83 2.74
N THR A 126 12.34 3.75 1.98
CA THR A 126 13.38 2.72 1.77
C THR A 126 14.23 3.05 0.55
N ALA A 127 15.52 2.77 0.67
CA ALA A 127 16.49 2.75 -0.42
C ALA A 127 17.26 1.43 -0.40
N LEU A 128 18.09 1.19 -1.42
CA LEU A 128 18.90 -0.02 -1.55
C LEU A 128 20.38 0.34 -1.63
N ALA A 129 21.24 -0.40 -0.94
CA ALA A 129 22.67 -0.10 -0.79
C ALA A 129 23.51 -0.44 -2.03
N PHE A 130 23.12 0.04 -3.21
CA PHE A 130 23.90 -0.01 -4.44
C PHE A 130 23.64 1.24 -5.31
N PRO A 131 24.55 1.60 -6.24
CA PRO A 131 24.35 2.73 -7.14
C PRO A 131 23.04 2.64 -7.93
N GLY A 132 22.16 3.63 -7.80
CA GLY A 132 20.84 3.67 -8.43
C GLY A 132 19.75 2.86 -7.71
N GLY A 133 20.05 2.32 -6.52
CA GLY A 133 19.10 1.55 -5.71
C GLY A 133 17.92 2.36 -5.19
N ASP A 134 18.10 3.65 -4.96
CA ASP A 134 17.06 4.62 -4.64
C ASP A 134 16.04 4.77 -5.78
N VAL A 135 16.52 4.94 -7.01
CA VAL A 135 15.68 5.04 -8.20
C VAL A 135 14.95 3.72 -8.47
N ALA A 136 15.67 2.60 -8.37
CA ALA A 136 15.10 1.26 -8.56
C ALA A 136 13.97 0.97 -7.56
N TYR A 137 14.17 1.31 -6.28
CA TYR A 137 13.14 1.12 -5.26
C TYR A 137 11.97 2.08 -5.45
N ARG A 138 12.22 3.36 -5.74
CA ARG A 138 11.17 4.35 -6.05
C ARG A 138 10.27 3.89 -7.17
N ASP A 139 10.87 3.44 -8.26
CA ASP A 139 10.13 2.99 -9.43
C ASP A 139 9.36 1.70 -9.16
N PHE A 140 9.80 0.89 -8.19
CA PHE A 140 9.08 -0.29 -7.69
C PHE A 140 7.90 0.08 -6.78
N ILE A 141 8.12 0.84 -5.71
CA ILE A 141 7.07 1.12 -4.70
C ILE A 141 5.97 2.06 -5.23
N GLY A 142 6.31 2.97 -6.15
CA GLY A 142 5.35 3.87 -6.82
C GLY A 142 5.39 5.33 -6.38
N GLY A 143 6.19 5.65 -5.36
CA GLY A 143 6.47 7.00 -4.85
C GLY A 143 7.28 6.90 -3.56
N VAL A 144 8.30 7.74 -3.39
CA VAL A 144 9.18 7.69 -2.20
C VAL A 144 8.96 8.87 -1.28
N PHE A 145 9.29 8.69 0.00
CA PHE A 145 9.22 9.71 1.03
C PHE A 145 9.80 11.05 0.54
N ASP A 146 9.03 12.09 0.79
CA ASP A 146 9.38 13.45 0.46
C ASP A 146 8.73 14.35 1.54
N GLY A 147 9.02 14.02 2.80
CA GLY A 147 8.50 14.70 3.97
C GLY A 147 7.18 14.15 4.52
N HIS A 148 6.86 14.60 5.73
CA HIS A 148 5.77 14.10 6.57
C HIS A 148 5.10 15.28 7.29
N PRO A 149 4.45 16.20 6.54
CA PRO A 149 3.91 17.42 7.15
C PRO A 149 2.81 17.09 8.18
N TRP A 150 2.04 16.03 7.96
CA TRP A 150 1.21 15.42 9.01
C TRP A 150 2.10 14.53 9.88
N THR A 151 2.52 15.04 11.04
CA THR A 151 3.35 14.30 12.01
C THR A 151 2.50 13.35 12.86
N GLN A 152 3.13 12.47 13.63
CA GLN A 152 2.44 11.54 14.54
C GLN A 152 1.30 12.21 15.33
N GLY A 153 0.11 11.60 15.28
CA GLY A 153 -1.08 12.07 15.99
C GLY A 153 -1.79 13.27 15.34
N THR A 154 -1.35 13.75 14.17
CA THR A 154 -2.04 14.83 13.46
C THR A 154 -3.45 14.38 13.07
N PRO A 155 -4.51 15.15 13.39
CA PRO A 155 -5.85 14.86 12.91
C PRO A 155 -5.89 14.92 11.38
N ILE A 156 -6.28 13.81 10.78
CA ILE A 156 -6.51 13.66 9.35
C ILE A 156 -7.90 13.09 9.11
N ARG A 157 -8.34 13.13 7.86
CA ARG A 157 -9.50 12.37 7.43
C ARG A 157 -9.15 11.60 6.17
N LEU A 158 -9.38 10.29 6.23
CA LEU A 158 -9.21 9.39 5.09
C LEU A 158 -10.49 9.39 4.27
N THR A 159 -10.34 9.49 2.96
CA THR A 159 -11.42 9.22 1.99
C THR A 159 -11.16 7.86 1.36
N ASN A 160 -12.14 6.97 1.42
CA ASN A 160 -12.14 5.70 0.71
C ASN A 160 -12.65 5.93 -0.71
N LEU A 161 -11.76 5.77 -1.69
CA LEU A 161 -12.07 6.02 -3.10
C LEU A 161 -12.74 4.81 -3.75
N GLU A 162 -12.61 3.62 -3.15
CA GLU A 162 -13.12 2.37 -3.70
C GLU A 162 -13.68 1.43 -2.62
N PRO A 163 -14.84 1.75 -2.01
CA PRO A 163 -15.39 0.96 -0.91
C PRO A 163 -15.73 -0.49 -1.30
N GLY A 164 -15.91 -0.78 -2.60
CA GLY A 164 -16.08 -2.15 -3.10
C GLY A 164 -14.78 -2.95 -3.27
N HIS A 165 -13.60 -2.31 -3.18
CA HIS A 165 -12.32 -2.99 -3.28
C HIS A 165 -12.04 -3.76 -1.97
N PRO A 166 -11.70 -5.07 -2.00
CA PRO A 166 -11.49 -5.86 -0.79
C PRO A 166 -10.47 -5.28 0.20
N LEU A 167 -9.43 -4.61 -0.31
CA LEU A 167 -8.41 -3.94 0.50
C LEU A 167 -8.84 -2.59 1.10
N ALA A 168 -10.01 -2.09 0.74
CA ALA A 168 -10.56 -0.84 1.26
C ALA A 168 -11.93 -1.03 1.94
N ALA A 169 -12.59 -2.19 1.75
CA ALA A 169 -13.96 -2.45 2.21
C ALA A 169 -14.16 -2.40 3.74
N THR A 170 -13.10 -2.57 4.53
CA THR A 170 -13.15 -2.43 6.00
C THR A 170 -13.22 -0.96 6.47
N TRP A 171 -12.87 -0.03 5.58
CA TRP A 171 -12.92 1.41 5.86
C TRP A 171 -14.25 2.00 5.37
N PRO A 172 -14.89 2.88 6.16
CA PRO A 172 -16.04 3.64 5.67
C PRO A 172 -15.62 4.62 4.57
N ASP A 173 -16.60 5.18 3.85
CA ASP A 173 -16.38 6.16 2.78
C ASP A 173 -15.51 7.34 3.23
N SER A 174 -15.67 7.77 4.49
CA SER A 174 -14.84 8.77 5.12
C SER A 174 -14.67 8.50 6.61
N VAL A 175 -13.46 8.69 7.14
CA VAL A 175 -13.20 8.55 8.58
C VAL A 175 -12.11 9.51 9.05
N GLU A 176 -12.37 10.17 10.18
CA GLU A 176 -11.34 10.86 10.93
C GLU A 176 -10.38 9.85 11.56
N TYR A 177 -9.11 10.22 11.56
CA TYR A 177 -8.02 9.40 12.04
C TYR A 177 -6.92 10.30 12.59
N ALA A 178 -5.94 9.71 13.28
CA ALA A 178 -4.76 10.43 13.76
C ALA A 178 -3.53 9.65 13.35
N GLU A 179 -2.70 10.24 12.49
CA GLU A 179 -1.52 9.56 11.97
C GLU A 179 -0.36 10.48 11.59
N GLU A 180 0.83 9.90 11.46
CA GLU A 180 1.88 10.46 10.61
C GLU A 180 1.66 10.01 9.15
N ILE A 181 1.62 10.97 8.21
CA ILE A 181 1.40 10.69 6.79
C ILE A 181 2.51 11.31 5.95
N TYR A 182 3.14 10.47 5.14
CA TYR A 182 4.11 10.89 4.15
C TYR A 182 3.44 11.51 2.92
N GLN A 183 4.15 12.45 2.29
CA GLN A 183 3.91 12.85 0.91
C GLN A 183 5.10 12.41 0.05
N TYR A 184 4.94 12.37 -1.28
CA TYR A 184 5.86 11.61 -2.12
C TYR A 184 6.53 12.39 -3.24
N ALA A 185 7.79 12.05 -3.52
CA ALA A 185 8.50 12.39 -4.75
C ALA A 185 8.31 11.27 -5.78
N GLY A 186 8.21 11.66 -7.06
CA GLY A 186 8.19 10.71 -8.18
C GLY A 186 6.98 9.78 -8.20
N PHE A 187 5.88 10.17 -7.54
CA PHE A 187 4.63 9.42 -7.59
C PHE A 187 4.04 9.47 -9.02
N ARG A 188 3.69 8.29 -9.55
CA ARG A 188 3.21 8.14 -10.93
C ARG A 188 1.78 7.59 -10.96
N PRO A 189 0.75 8.45 -11.09
CA PRO A 189 -0.65 8.04 -10.99
C PRO A 189 -1.05 6.98 -12.04
N GLU A 190 -0.43 7.01 -13.21
CA GLU A 190 -0.63 6.08 -14.32
C GLU A 190 -0.11 4.66 -14.05
N THR A 191 0.65 4.46 -12.96
CA THR A 191 1.24 3.17 -12.60
C THR A 191 0.57 2.48 -11.41
N VAL A 192 -0.37 3.16 -10.74
CA VAL A 192 -0.98 2.65 -9.50
C VAL A 192 -2.49 2.82 -9.50
N ARG A 193 -3.17 1.98 -8.73
CA ARG A 193 -4.58 2.14 -8.38
C ARG A 193 -4.66 2.65 -6.94
N VAL A 194 -5.11 3.88 -6.74
CA VAL A 194 -5.25 4.48 -5.40
C VAL A 194 -6.59 4.07 -4.80
N LEU A 195 -6.54 3.60 -3.55
CA LEU A 195 -7.70 3.11 -2.80
C LEU A 195 -8.14 4.11 -1.72
N GLN A 196 -7.19 4.83 -1.12
CA GLN A 196 -7.46 5.82 -0.08
C GLN A 196 -6.58 7.05 -0.28
N THR A 197 -7.08 8.22 0.12
CA THR A 197 -6.41 9.51 0.05
C THR A 197 -6.76 10.37 1.26
N LEU A 198 -5.98 11.41 1.54
CA LEU A 198 -6.38 12.43 2.49
C LEU A 198 -7.50 13.32 1.94
N ASP A 199 -8.45 13.67 2.80
CA ASP A 199 -9.45 14.72 2.57
C ASP A 199 -8.85 16.10 2.89
N MET A 200 -8.53 16.87 1.85
CA MET A 200 -7.94 18.20 1.99
C MET A 200 -8.93 19.28 2.43
N SER A 201 -10.18 18.95 2.76
CA SER A 201 -11.12 19.85 3.43
C SER A 201 -11.02 19.80 4.96
N PHE A 202 -10.29 18.82 5.50
CA PHE A 202 -10.20 18.55 6.93
C PHE A 202 -8.78 18.76 7.48
N GLY A 203 -8.72 19.08 8.77
CA GLY A 203 -7.47 19.11 9.53
C GLY A 203 -6.68 20.41 9.40
N PRO A 204 -5.61 20.55 10.20
CA PRO A 204 -4.84 21.79 10.28
C PRO A 204 -3.88 21.99 9.09
N ILE A 205 -3.56 20.92 8.36
CA ILE A 205 -2.58 20.91 7.28
C ILE A 205 -3.26 20.49 6.00
N ARG A 206 -3.12 21.31 4.97
CA ARG A 206 -3.82 21.17 3.69
C ARG A 206 -2.82 21.37 2.54
N ARG A 207 -3.04 20.67 1.45
CA ARG A 207 -2.28 20.80 0.19
C ARG A 207 -3.27 20.91 -0.96
N PRO A 208 -3.03 21.77 -1.97
CA PRO A 208 -3.94 21.91 -3.11
C PRO A 208 -3.87 20.73 -4.08
N TYR A 209 -3.15 19.67 -3.74
CA TYR A 209 -3.00 18.44 -4.50
C TYR A 209 -3.37 17.23 -3.66
N ALA A 210 -3.71 16.12 -4.33
CA ALA A 210 -4.04 14.86 -3.67
C ALA A 210 -2.82 14.25 -2.96
N VAL A 211 -3.04 13.63 -1.80
CA VAL A 211 -2.04 12.82 -1.10
C VAL A 211 -2.60 11.40 -0.92
N PRO A 212 -2.21 10.46 -1.79
CA PRO A 212 -2.67 9.08 -1.69
C PRO A 212 -2.13 8.44 -0.40
N VAL A 213 -2.95 7.65 0.27
CA VAL A 213 -2.60 6.95 1.51
C VAL A 213 -2.38 5.47 1.24
N THR A 214 -3.17 4.87 0.36
CA THR A 214 -3.13 3.43 0.08
C THR A 214 -3.28 3.19 -1.40
N TRP A 215 -2.43 2.33 -1.96
CA TRP A 215 -2.51 1.94 -3.37
C TRP A 215 -2.11 0.49 -3.59
N VAL A 216 -2.53 -0.02 -4.75
CA VAL A 216 -2.03 -1.27 -5.31
C VAL A 216 -1.37 -1.02 -6.66
N LYS A 217 -0.46 -1.90 -7.04
CA LYS A 217 0.31 -1.77 -8.27
C LYS A 217 0.63 -3.15 -8.88
N PRO A 218 0.45 -3.33 -10.20
CA PRO A 218 1.00 -4.49 -10.90
C PRO A 218 2.53 -4.39 -10.99
N VAL A 219 3.22 -5.51 -10.78
CA VAL A 219 4.67 -5.62 -10.89
C VAL A 219 5.01 -6.75 -11.87
N GLY A 220 5.76 -6.44 -12.92
CA GLY A 220 6.05 -7.43 -13.97
C GLY A 220 4.78 -7.94 -14.65
N GLU A 221 4.77 -9.22 -15.01
CA GLU A 221 3.65 -9.83 -15.73
C GLU A 221 2.50 -10.23 -14.79
N ASN A 222 2.83 -10.76 -13.61
CA ASN A 222 1.85 -11.37 -12.70
C ASN A 222 1.95 -10.88 -11.25
N GLY A 223 2.95 -10.08 -10.91
CA GLY A 223 3.21 -9.66 -9.54
C GLY A 223 2.24 -8.60 -9.03
N ARG A 224 2.04 -8.61 -7.71
CA ARG A 224 1.13 -7.71 -6.99
C ARG A 224 1.86 -7.00 -5.86
N LEU A 225 1.70 -5.68 -5.81
CA LEU A 225 2.19 -4.82 -4.75
C LEU A 225 1.02 -4.13 -4.07
N PHE A 226 0.99 -4.18 -2.74
CA PHE A 226 0.10 -3.41 -1.89
C PHE A 226 0.93 -2.46 -1.02
N PHE A 227 0.51 -1.20 -0.91
CA PHE A 227 1.14 -0.24 -0.02
C PHE A 227 0.08 0.54 0.76
N THR A 228 0.36 0.80 2.04
CA THR A 228 -0.39 1.77 2.85
C THR A 228 0.57 2.64 3.67
N ASN A 229 0.30 3.94 3.70
CA ASN A 229 1.05 4.95 4.46
C ASN A 229 0.69 4.91 5.96
N LEU A 230 -0.31 4.11 6.35
CA LEU A 230 -0.70 3.92 7.74
C LEU A 230 0.26 2.94 8.45
N GLY A 231 0.51 3.17 9.73
CA GLY A 231 1.25 2.26 10.60
C GLY A 231 2.25 2.92 11.55
N HIS A 232 2.38 4.25 11.53
CA HIS A 232 3.30 4.98 12.40
C HIS A 232 2.81 5.06 13.84
N THR A 233 1.59 5.56 14.03
CA THR A 233 1.03 5.77 15.36
C THR A 233 0.73 4.41 15.98
N PRO A 234 1.21 4.11 17.21
CA PRO A 234 1.05 2.80 17.82
C PRO A 234 -0.39 2.29 17.85
N SER A 235 -1.37 3.18 18.10
CA SER A 235 -2.80 2.82 18.12
C SER A 235 -3.34 2.32 16.76
N THR A 236 -2.64 2.58 15.65
CA THR A 236 -3.00 2.03 14.34
C THR A 236 -2.89 0.51 14.33
N TRP A 237 -1.95 -0.06 15.07
CA TRP A 237 -1.77 -1.51 15.17
C TRP A 237 -2.86 -2.20 16.02
N ASP A 238 -3.60 -1.42 16.82
CA ASP A 238 -4.76 -1.89 17.59
C ASP A 238 -6.08 -1.75 16.81
N ASP A 239 -6.08 -1.05 15.67
CA ASP A 239 -7.29 -0.82 14.88
C ASP A 239 -7.64 -2.08 14.04
N PRO A 240 -8.81 -2.71 14.25
CA PRO A 240 -9.20 -3.88 13.47
C PRO A 240 -9.30 -3.60 11.97
N ARG A 241 -9.60 -2.36 11.55
CA ARG A 241 -9.66 -1.98 10.13
C ARG A 241 -8.28 -2.01 9.48
N TYR A 242 -7.27 -1.51 10.18
CA TYR A 242 -5.88 -1.57 9.71
C TYR A 242 -5.39 -3.01 9.64
N ARG A 243 -5.61 -3.80 10.71
CA ARG A 243 -5.33 -5.24 10.70
C ARG A 243 -5.96 -5.93 9.51
N ASP A 244 -7.27 -5.78 9.33
CA ASP A 244 -8.03 -6.50 8.32
C ASP A 244 -7.60 -6.07 6.90
N GLN A 245 -7.27 -4.80 6.69
CA GLN A 245 -6.67 -4.32 5.43
C GLN A 245 -5.31 -4.97 5.15
N VAL A 246 -4.40 -5.01 6.13
CA VAL A 246 -3.05 -5.60 5.94
C VAL A 246 -3.15 -7.11 5.69
N VAL A 247 -3.99 -7.82 6.44
CA VAL A 247 -4.24 -9.26 6.23
C VAL A 247 -4.85 -9.52 4.86
N ALA A 248 -5.83 -8.72 4.43
CA ALA A 248 -6.39 -8.81 3.09
C ALA A 248 -5.32 -8.51 2.02
N GLY A 249 -4.44 -7.54 2.28
CA GLY A 249 -3.31 -7.17 1.41
C GLY A 249 -2.36 -8.34 1.21
N ILE A 250 -1.94 -9.00 2.28
CA ILE A 250 -1.07 -10.19 2.25
C ILE A 250 -1.73 -11.31 1.42
N ARG A 251 -3.01 -11.60 1.67
CA ARG A 251 -3.75 -12.62 0.91
C ARG A 251 -3.86 -12.25 -0.57
N TRP A 252 -4.13 -10.98 -0.87
CA TRP A 252 -4.30 -10.50 -2.23
C TRP A 252 -3.01 -10.54 -3.04
N VAL A 253 -1.87 -10.10 -2.47
CA VAL A 253 -0.58 -10.18 -3.16
C VAL A 253 -0.08 -11.61 -3.31
N ALA A 254 -0.53 -12.53 -2.46
CA ALA A 254 -0.30 -13.97 -2.57
C ALA A 254 -1.32 -14.69 -3.48
N HIS A 255 -2.14 -13.96 -4.26
CA HIS A 255 -3.14 -14.52 -5.16
C HIS A 255 -4.18 -15.44 -4.49
N ARG A 256 -4.49 -15.20 -3.20
CA ARG A 256 -5.57 -15.93 -2.48
C ARG A 256 -6.94 -15.27 -2.65
N THR A 257 -6.96 -14.05 -3.14
CA THR A 257 -8.17 -13.28 -3.43
C THR A 257 -7.97 -12.47 -4.69
N GLU A 258 -9.06 -12.22 -5.42
CA GLU A 258 -9.05 -11.40 -6.63
C GLU A 258 -9.59 -9.99 -6.35
N ALA A 259 -8.90 -8.97 -6.86
CA ALA A 259 -9.31 -7.58 -6.84
C ALA A 259 -8.58 -6.81 -7.96
N PRO A 260 -9.18 -5.76 -8.54
CA PRO A 260 -8.58 -5.01 -9.64
C PRO A 260 -7.33 -4.25 -9.18
N MET A 261 -6.26 -4.32 -9.97
CA MET A 261 -5.05 -3.50 -9.78
C MET A 261 -4.75 -2.57 -10.95
N THR A 262 -5.61 -2.55 -11.96
CA THR A 262 -5.47 -1.61 -13.09
C THR A 262 -5.48 -0.18 -12.55
N PRO A 263 -4.49 0.65 -12.95
CA PRO A 263 -4.44 2.05 -12.55
C PRO A 263 -5.77 2.78 -12.78
N ASN A 264 -6.13 3.68 -11.88
CA ASN A 264 -7.40 4.41 -11.89
C ASN A 264 -7.17 5.94 -12.06
N PRO A 265 -6.54 6.39 -13.16
CA PRO A 265 -6.15 7.79 -13.32
C PRO A 265 -7.34 8.75 -13.23
N GLN A 266 -8.54 8.38 -13.69
CA GLN A 266 -9.72 9.23 -13.59
C GLN A 266 -10.15 9.48 -12.12
N VAL A 267 -10.04 8.47 -11.26
CA VAL A 267 -10.33 8.61 -9.82
C VAL A 267 -9.28 9.52 -9.17
N GLN A 268 -8.02 9.38 -9.57
CA GLN A 268 -6.93 10.20 -9.07
C GLN A 268 -7.02 11.65 -9.57
N ASP A 269 -7.44 11.88 -10.81
CA ASP A 269 -7.69 13.20 -11.38
C ASP A 269 -8.82 13.90 -10.64
N GLN A 270 -9.94 13.21 -10.41
CA GLN A 270 -11.04 13.74 -9.62
C GLN A 270 -10.61 14.09 -8.18
N THR A 271 -9.74 13.27 -7.59
CA THR A 271 -9.19 13.53 -6.26
C THR A 271 -8.32 14.79 -6.24
N ALA A 272 -7.49 15.00 -7.26
CA ALA A 272 -6.67 16.21 -7.38
C ALA A 272 -7.54 17.47 -7.53
N LEU A 273 -8.57 17.42 -8.38
CA LEU A 273 -9.54 18.51 -8.53
C LEU A 273 -10.27 18.82 -7.22
N THR A 274 -10.69 17.78 -6.50
CA THR A 274 -11.38 17.91 -5.20
C THR A 274 -10.47 18.54 -4.15
N ALA A 275 -9.21 18.10 -4.08
CA ALA A 275 -8.22 18.67 -3.17
C ALA A 275 -7.98 20.16 -3.45
N PHE A 276 -7.80 20.51 -4.74
CA PHE A 276 -7.58 21.89 -5.15
C PHE A 276 -8.79 22.78 -4.81
N ALA A 277 -10.01 22.38 -5.19
CA ALA A 277 -11.21 23.12 -4.83
C ALA A 277 -11.37 23.31 -3.34
N ALA A 278 -11.15 22.25 -2.55
CA ALA A 278 -11.25 22.33 -1.10
C ALA A 278 -10.30 23.40 -0.55
N VAL A 279 -9.02 23.36 -0.91
CA VAL A 279 -8.00 24.30 -0.39
C VAL A 279 -8.28 25.74 -0.79
N HIS A 280 -8.80 25.97 -2.00
CA HIS A 280 -9.13 27.30 -2.49
C HIS A 280 -10.56 27.77 -2.14
N GLY A 281 -11.36 26.96 -1.46
CA GLY A 281 -12.74 27.31 -1.10
C GLY A 281 -13.67 27.42 -2.32
N LEU A 282 -13.39 26.67 -3.38
CA LEU A 282 -14.16 26.66 -4.62
C LEU A 282 -15.29 25.64 -4.56
N SER A 283 -16.29 25.83 -5.42
CA SER A 283 -17.26 24.77 -5.72
C SER A 283 -16.57 23.59 -6.42
N PRO A 284 -17.16 22.38 -6.43
CA PRO A 284 -16.61 21.24 -7.17
C PRO A 284 -16.26 21.61 -8.61
N LEU A 285 -15.03 21.31 -9.04
CA LEU A 285 -14.52 21.72 -10.35
C LEU A 285 -15.02 20.78 -11.46
N THR A 286 -15.37 21.37 -12.60
CA THR A 286 -15.69 20.67 -13.84
C THR A 286 -14.98 21.34 -15.02
N PRO A 287 -13.64 21.31 -15.07
CA PRO A 287 -12.88 21.93 -16.15
C PRO A 287 -13.14 21.25 -17.49
N ALA A 288 -12.89 21.95 -18.59
CA ALA A 288 -13.04 21.39 -19.94
C ALA A 288 -12.15 20.17 -20.21
N ASP A 289 -10.94 20.15 -19.62
CA ASP A 289 -10.02 19.01 -19.62
C ASP A 289 -9.61 18.64 -18.18
N PRO A 290 -10.37 17.75 -17.52
CA PRO A 290 -10.07 17.30 -16.16
C PRO A 290 -8.68 16.69 -15.98
N ALA A 291 -8.20 15.95 -16.99
CA ALA A 291 -6.90 15.28 -16.90
C ALA A 291 -5.75 16.29 -16.98
N ALA A 292 -5.84 17.28 -17.88
CA ALA A 292 -4.84 18.33 -17.99
C ALA A 292 -4.81 19.22 -16.73
N THR A 293 -5.99 19.63 -16.22
CA THR A 293 -6.06 20.42 -14.99
C THR A 293 -5.52 19.64 -13.80
N ALA A 294 -5.87 18.36 -13.65
CA ALA A 294 -5.34 17.51 -12.58
C ALA A 294 -3.82 17.30 -12.68
N ALA A 295 -3.27 17.18 -13.89
CA ALA A 295 -1.83 17.11 -14.12
C ALA A 295 -1.13 18.41 -13.69
N ALA A 296 -1.70 19.57 -14.02
CA ALA A 296 -1.19 20.87 -13.58
C ALA A 296 -1.22 21.01 -12.05
N ILE A 297 -2.30 20.56 -11.39
CA ILE A 297 -2.43 20.53 -9.93
C ILE A 297 -1.33 19.67 -9.29
N ARG A 298 -1.11 18.45 -9.80
CA ARG A 298 -0.03 17.58 -9.29
C ARG A 298 1.35 18.21 -9.45
N ALA A 299 1.57 18.99 -10.52
CA ALA A 299 2.83 19.70 -10.74
C ALA A 299 3.11 20.82 -9.71
N LEU A 300 2.15 21.21 -8.87
CA LEU A 300 2.39 22.13 -7.76
C LEU A 300 3.22 21.51 -6.62
N GLN A 301 3.18 20.18 -6.48
CA GLN A 301 3.86 19.49 -5.37
C GLN A 301 5.38 19.72 -5.34
N PRO A 302 6.15 19.47 -6.42
CA PRO A 302 7.59 19.71 -6.42
C PRO A 302 7.97 21.20 -6.31
N LEU A 303 7.02 22.11 -6.59
CA LEU A 303 7.22 23.55 -6.46
C LEU A 303 6.93 24.07 -5.03
N SER A 304 6.43 23.20 -4.14
CA SER A 304 5.92 23.64 -2.84
C SER A 304 7.00 24.32 -1.99
N PRO A 305 6.80 25.59 -1.58
CA PRO A 305 7.81 26.38 -0.87
C PRO A 305 8.08 25.86 0.55
N ASP A 306 7.12 25.12 1.13
CA ASP A 306 7.25 24.49 2.46
C ASP A 306 8.34 23.39 2.52
N LYS A 307 8.97 23.04 1.38
CA LYS A 307 9.76 21.81 1.29
C LYS A 307 10.99 21.84 0.39
N HIS A 308 10.93 22.50 -0.76
CA HIS A 308 11.97 22.34 -1.80
C HIS A 308 12.90 23.55 -1.97
N ASP A 309 12.96 24.46 -0.98
CA ASP A 309 13.49 25.82 -1.19
C ASP A 309 12.86 26.50 -2.42
N GLY A 310 11.65 26.05 -2.80
CA GLY A 310 10.98 26.42 -4.02
C GLY A 310 10.72 27.91 -4.03
N GLU A 311 11.00 28.58 -5.17
CA GLU A 311 10.69 29.98 -5.30
C GLU A 311 9.19 30.16 -5.13
N THR A 312 8.76 30.81 -4.03
CA THR A 312 7.35 31.12 -3.77
C THR A 312 6.69 31.72 -5.01
N ALA A 313 7.43 32.56 -5.74
CA ALA A 313 6.97 33.17 -6.98
C ALA A 313 6.70 32.17 -8.11
N GLU A 314 7.45 31.07 -8.24
CA GLU A 314 7.17 30.03 -9.23
C GLU A 314 5.91 29.23 -8.87
N TRP A 315 5.79 28.85 -7.61
CA TRP A 315 4.60 28.16 -7.10
C TRP A 315 3.35 29.04 -7.26
N ASP A 316 3.42 30.31 -6.87
CA ASP A 316 2.31 31.28 -6.99
C ASP A 316 1.87 31.42 -8.45
N ARG A 317 2.83 31.57 -9.38
CA ARG A 317 2.54 31.64 -10.82
C ARG A 317 1.88 30.36 -11.34
N ALA A 318 2.34 29.20 -10.90
CA ALA A 318 1.75 27.92 -11.32
C ALA A 318 0.33 27.74 -10.77
N ASN A 319 0.13 28.07 -9.49
CA ASN A 319 -1.16 28.03 -8.83
C ASN A 319 -2.15 29.00 -9.49
N GLN A 320 -1.73 30.24 -9.77
CA GLN A 320 -2.59 31.24 -10.40
C GLN A 320 -3.00 30.82 -11.82
N ARG A 321 -2.08 30.25 -12.62
CA ARG A 321 -2.44 29.73 -13.96
C ARG A 321 -3.55 28.67 -13.93
N ILE A 322 -3.59 27.85 -12.88
CA ILE A 322 -4.66 26.87 -12.72
C ILE A 322 -5.97 27.60 -12.40
N LEU A 323 -5.96 28.55 -11.47
CA LEU A 323 -7.15 29.36 -11.14
C LEU A 323 -7.71 30.10 -12.37
N ASP A 324 -6.84 30.77 -13.14
CA ASP A 324 -7.22 31.49 -14.35
C ASP A 324 -7.82 30.56 -15.42
N SER A 325 -7.46 29.27 -15.43
CA SER A 325 -7.99 28.28 -16.37
C SER A 325 -9.40 27.77 -16.00
N LEU A 326 -9.89 28.09 -14.81
CA LEU A 326 -11.20 27.67 -14.29
C LEU A 326 -12.31 28.71 -14.54
N GLU A 327 -11.96 29.92 -14.97
CA GLU A 327 -12.88 31.01 -15.35
C GLU A 327 -13.35 30.89 -16.81
#